data_AF-A0A1A8RFN2-F1
#
_entry.id   AF-A0A1A8RFN2-F1
#
_cell.length_a   1.000
_cell.length_b   1.000
_cell.length_c   1.000
_cell.angle_alpha   90.00
_cell.angle_beta   90.00
_cell.angle_gamma   90.00
#
_symmetry.space_group_name_H-M   'P 1'
#
loop_
_entity.id
_entity.type
_entity.pdbx_description
1 polymer ?
#
loop_
_entity_poly.entity_id
_entity_poly.type
_entity_poly.pdbx_seq_one_letter_code
_entity_poly.pdbx_strand_id
1 'polypeptide(L)'
;MSTMVYPREEALEQLSQDEIVLNTKAVMQGLETLRGEHAQLLNSLLDCTQAPVTQEKSGLLRKNLEDIELGLGEAQVIIALSSHLSAVESEKQKLRAQVRRLCQENQWLRDELAGTQHKLQRSEQNVAQLEEEKKHLEFMNQIKKLDDDVSPSEEKNQSSGGGGDSSKDSLDDLFPNDDDQGPAQPSGEVAAQQGGYEIPARLRTLHNLVIQYA
;
A
#
# COMPACT_ATOMS: atom_id res chain seq x y z
N MET A 1 14.72 -1.61 32.66
CA MET A 1 14.66 -0.99 31.32
C MET A 1 15.94 -0.19 31.15
N SER A 2 16.88 -0.63 30.32
CA SER A 2 18.15 0.08 30.11
C SER A 2 17.94 1.27 29.19
N THR A 3 18.07 2.48 29.75
CA THR A 3 18.17 3.72 28.99
C THR A 3 19.53 3.76 28.30
N MET A 4 19.54 3.63 26.96
CA MET A 4 20.73 3.92 26.16
C MET A 4 21.06 5.40 26.33
N VAL A 5 22.20 5.66 26.97
CA VAL A 5 22.82 6.99 27.00
C VAL A 5 23.55 7.15 25.68
N TYR A 6 23.00 7.96 24.78
CA TYR A 6 23.72 8.40 23.57
C TYR A 6 24.84 9.35 23.99
N PRO A 7 26.08 9.17 23.50
CA PRO A 7 27.12 10.16 23.66
C PRO A 7 26.66 11.48 23.04
N ARG A 8 26.79 12.55 23.81
CA ARG A 8 26.57 13.93 23.38
C ARG A 8 27.59 14.23 22.28
N GLU A 9 27.13 14.33 21.03
CA GLU A 9 27.96 14.86 19.94
C GLU A 9 28.35 16.30 20.27
N GLU A 10 29.63 16.51 20.56
CA GLU A 10 30.23 17.83 20.45
C GLU A 10 30.09 18.25 18.98
N ALA A 11 29.51 19.42 18.74
CA ALA A 11 29.34 20.01 17.43
C ALA A 11 30.72 20.43 16.86
N LEU A 12 31.52 19.45 16.49
CA LEU A 12 32.40 19.60 15.34
C LEU A 12 31.48 20.00 14.19
N GLU A 13 31.83 21.04 13.42
CA GLU A 13 31.20 21.29 12.12
C GLU A 13 31.41 20.03 11.28
N GLN A 14 30.45 19.10 11.36
CA GLN A 14 30.45 17.86 10.61
C GLN A 14 30.16 18.29 9.18
N LEU A 15 31.19 18.24 8.32
CA LEU A 15 30.97 18.42 6.89
C LEU A 15 29.90 17.44 6.43
N SER A 16 28.98 17.92 5.61
CA SER A 16 28.02 17.08 4.91
C SER A 16 28.74 16.05 4.05
N GLN A 17 28.14 14.87 3.87
CA GLN A 17 28.64 13.85 2.93
C GLN A 17 28.89 14.45 1.54
N ASP A 18 28.03 15.36 1.08
CA ASP A 18 28.18 16.03 -0.21
C ASP A 18 29.38 16.98 -0.23
N GLU A 19 29.62 17.69 0.88
CA GLU A 19 30.77 18.58 1.02
C GLU A 19 32.08 17.79 1.07
N ILE A 20 32.09 16.64 1.77
CA ILE A 20 33.23 15.72 1.77
C ILE A 20 33.52 15.26 0.34
N VAL A 21 32.52 14.77 -0.39
CA VAL A 21 32.70 14.31 -1.78
C VAL A 21 33.18 15.44 -2.69
N LEU A 22 32.63 16.64 -2.54
CA LEU A 22 33.00 17.80 -3.35
C LEU A 22 34.45 18.21 -3.08
N ASN A 23 34.84 18.26 -1.80
CA ASN A 23 36.22 18.56 -1.41
C ASN A 23 37.19 17.46 -1.86
N THR A 24 36.82 16.18 -1.72
CA THR A 24 37.64 15.05 -2.20
C THR A 24 37.85 15.12 -3.71
N LYS A 25 36.82 15.47 -4.50
CA LYS A 25 36.95 15.67 -5.95
C LYS A 25 37.89 16.82 -6.29
N ALA A 26 37.81 17.93 -5.56
CA ALA A 26 38.72 19.07 -5.76
C ALA A 26 40.17 18.69 -5.45
N VAL A 27 40.42 17.99 -4.33
CA VAL A 27 41.75 17.47 -3.97
C VAL A 27 42.27 16.50 -5.03
N MET A 28 41.43 15.59 -5.53
CA MET A 28 41.78 14.63 -6.58
C MET A 28 42.24 15.33 -7.87
N GLN A 29 41.53 16.38 -8.31
CA GLN A 29 41.92 17.18 -9.47
C GLN A 29 43.24 17.93 -9.25
N GLY A 30 43.46 18.45 -8.04
CA GLY A 30 44.73 19.07 -7.64
C GLY A 30 45.89 18.07 -7.67
N LEU A 31 45.69 16.87 -7.14
CA LEU A 31 46.67 15.78 -7.16
C LEU A 31 46.98 15.30 -8.59
N GLU A 32 45.99 15.20 -9.48
CA GLU A 32 46.21 14.86 -10.88
C GLU A 32 47.08 15.89 -11.61
N THR A 33 46.84 17.18 -11.32
CA THR A 33 47.65 18.27 -11.85
C THR A 33 49.08 18.18 -11.33
N LEU A 34 49.25 18.02 -10.01
CA LEU A 34 50.55 17.90 -9.37
C LEU A 34 51.34 16.67 -9.85
N ARG A 35 50.66 15.53 -10.07
CA ARG A 35 51.23 14.33 -10.69
C ARG A 35 51.79 14.64 -12.06
N GLY A 36 51.03 15.38 -12.89
CA GLY A 36 51.46 15.82 -14.21
C GLY A 36 52.72 16.69 -14.17
N GLU A 37 52.75 17.67 -13.27
CA GLU A 37 53.91 18.55 -13.07
C GLU A 37 55.15 17.78 -12.60
N HIS A 38 55.00 16.89 -11.61
CA HIS A 38 56.09 16.04 -11.11
C HIS A 38 56.61 15.09 -12.19
N ALA A 39 55.75 14.52 -13.03
CA ALA A 39 56.16 13.68 -14.15
C ALA A 39 56.94 14.47 -15.21
N GLN A 40 56.49 15.68 -15.55
CA GLN A 40 57.19 16.57 -16.48
C GLN A 40 58.57 16.99 -15.95
N LEU A 41 58.66 17.36 -14.67
CA LEU A 41 59.92 17.67 -14.00
C LEU A 41 60.86 16.47 -13.96
N LEU A 42 60.34 15.27 -13.72
CA LEU A 42 61.14 14.04 -13.68
C LEU A 42 61.76 13.77 -15.07
N ASN A 43 60.95 13.86 -16.13
CA ASN A 43 61.42 13.69 -17.51
C ASN A 43 62.48 14.73 -17.87
N SER A 44 62.26 15.99 -17.51
CA SER A 44 63.23 17.08 -17.74
C SER A 44 64.57 16.85 -17.01
N LEU A 45 64.52 16.25 -15.80
CA LEU A 45 65.71 15.89 -15.02
C LEU A 45 66.46 14.68 -15.62
N LEU A 46 65.74 13.70 -16.17
CA LEU A 46 66.31 12.53 -16.85
C LEU A 46 67.04 12.91 -18.15
N ASP A 47 66.55 13.94 -18.86
CA ASP A 47 67.18 14.43 -20.09
C ASP A 47 68.48 15.22 -19.83
N CYS A 48 68.74 15.64 -18.58
CA CYS A 48 69.90 16.42 -18.19
C CYS A 48 71.04 15.49 -17.71
N THR A 49 72.06 15.30 -18.55
CA THR A 49 73.00 14.16 -18.44
C THR A 49 74.05 14.20 -17.32
N GLN A 50 74.07 15.15 -16.37
CA GLN A 50 75.19 15.24 -15.41
C GLN A 50 74.81 15.67 -13.98
N ALA A 51 75.53 15.08 -13.02
CA ALA A 51 75.65 15.34 -11.57
C ALA A 51 74.87 14.41 -10.60
N PRO A 52 75.50 13.96 -9.49
CA PRO A 52 74.89 13.10 -8.47
C PRO A 52 73.69 13.76 -7.75
N VAL A 53 73.66 15.09 -7.67
CA VAL A 53 72.53 15.87 -7.14
C VAL A 53 71.26 15.69 -7.99
N THR A 54 71.41 15.47 -9.29
CA THR A 54 70.30 15.21 -10.24
C THR A 54 69.66 13.85 -9.95
N GLN A 55 70.46 12.86 -9.52
CA GLN A 55 69.99 11.53 -9.16
C GLN A 55 69.17 11.55 -7.86
N GLU A 56 69.62 12.25 -6.81
CA GLU A 56 68.87 12.39 -5.55
C GLU A 56 67.51 13.09 -5.78
N LYS A 57 67.49 14.18 -6.56
CA LYS A 57 66.25 14.88 -6.93
C LYS A 57 65.29 14.00 -7.72
N SER A 58 65.79 13.19 -8.66
CA SER A 58 64.95 12.23 -9.40
C SER A 58 64.38 11.13 -8.50
N GLY A 59 65.12 10.71 -7.47
CA GLY A 59 64.67 9.76 -6.46
C GLY A 59 63.52 10.33 -5.61
N LEU A 60 63.66 11.57 -5.15
CA LEU A 60 62.61 12.26 -4.42
C LEU A 60 61.34 12.44 -5.27
N LEU A 61 61.49 12.80 -6.55
CA LEU A 61 60.33 12.97 -7.44
C LEU A 61 59.57 11.66 -7.69
N ARG A 62 60.29 10.54 -7.86
CA ARG A 62 59.66 9.21 -7.95
C ARG A 62 58.87 8.86 -6.69
N LYS A 63 59.44 9.10 -5.51
CA LYS A 63 58.73 8.90 -4.24
C LYS A 63 57.48 9.79 -4.15
N ASN A 64 57.59 11.07 -4.50
CA ASN A 64 56.44 11.97 -4.50
C ASN A 64 55.35 11.52 -5.48
N LEU A 65 55.70 10.95 -6.63
CA LEU A 65 54.73 10.39 -7.57
C LEU A 65 54.00 9.18 -6.97
N GLU A 66 54.72 8.28 -6.29
CA GLU A 66 54.11 7.15 -5.56
C GLU A 66 53.14 7.65 -4.46
N ASP A 67 53.53 8.66 -3.69
CA ASP A 67 52.70 9.27 -2.64
C ASP A 67 51.44 9.94 -3.24
N ILE A 68 51.56 10.62 -4.40
CA ILE A 68 50.43 11.23 -5.11
C ILE A 68 49.48 10.15 -5.66
N GLU A 69 50.01 9.07 -6.24
CA GLU A 69 49.21 7.95 -6.75
C GLU A 69 48.44 7.25 -5.63
N LEU A 70 49.07 7.06 -4.46
CA LEU A 70 48.40 6.55 -3.27
C LEU A 70 47.25 7.47 -2.85
N GLY A 71 47.50 8.78 -2.74
CA GLY A 71 46.47 9.76 -2.37
C GLY A 71 45.30 9.83 -3.36
N LEU A 72 45.57 9.66 -4.67
CA LEU A 72 44.52 9.53 -5.69
C LEU A 72 43.68 8.26 -5.48
N GLY A 73 44.33 7.13 -5.19
CA GLY A 73 43.64 5.88 -4.87
C GLY A 73 42.75 6.01 -3.63
N GLU A 74 43.24 6.65 -2.58
CA GLU A 74 42.48 6.91 -1.35
C GLU A 74 41.27 7.82 -1.61
N ALA A 75 41.45 8.92 -2.37
CA ALA A 75 40.35 9.81 -2.76
C ALA A 75 39.26 9.08 -3.55
N GLN A 76 39.66 8.19 -4.47
CA GLN A 76 38.73 7.36 -5.25
C GLN A 76 37.92 6.41 -4.35
N VAL A 77 38.57 5.81 -3.34
CA VAL A 77 37.90 4.96 -2.33
C VAL A 77 36.88 5.75 -1.52
N ILE A 78 37.22 6.97 -1.08
CA ILE A 78 36.29 7.84 -0.33
C ILE A 78 35.03 8.12 -1.15
N ILE A 79 35.18 8.46 -2.44
CA ILE A 79 34.04 8.72 -3.34
C ILE A 79 33.19 7.46 -3.53
N ALA A 80 33.83 6.31 -3.76
CA ALA A 80 33.12 5.04 -3.95
C ALA A 80 32.35 4.63 -2.68
N LEU A 81 32.96 4.79 -1.51
CA LEU A 81 32.34 4.51 -0.21
C LEU A 81 31.12 5.39 0.03
N SER A 82 31.23 6.69 -0.27
CA SER A 82 30.11 7.63 -0.17
C SER A 82 28.93 7.21 -1.06
N SER A 83 29.18 6.83 -2.31
CA SER A 83 28.14 6.33 -3.21
C SER A 83 27.48 5.05 -2.70
N HIS A 84 28.27 4.11 -2.18
CA HIS A 84 27.75 2.87 -1.61
C HIS A 84 26.89 3.12 -0.38
N LEU A 85 27.33 4.02 0.52
CA LEU A 85 26.58 4.39 1.72
C LEU A 85 25.21 4.96 1.36
N SER A 86 25.14 5.92 0.42
CA SER A 86 23.87 6.49 -0.03
C SER A 86 22.94 5.44 -0.65
N ALA A 87 23.49 4.47 -1.39
CA ALA A 87 22.70 3.37 -1.95
C ALA A 87 22.08 2.50 -0.84
N VAL A 88 22.88 2.09 0.15
CA VAL A 88 22.44 1.29 1.30
C VAL A 88 21.40 2.03 2.13
N GLU A 89 21.59 3.34 2.36
CA GLU A 89 20.63 4.16 3.08
C GLU A 89 19.29 4.28 2.34
N SER A 90 19.33 4.41 1.01
CA SER A 90 18.12 4.43 0.19
C SER A 90 17.37 3.09 0.24
N GLU A 91 18.08 1.96 0.24
CA GLU A 91 17.49 0.63 0.35
C GLU A 91 16.87 0.41 1.74
N LYS A 92 17.59 0.79 2.80
CA LYS A 92 17.07 0.80 4.17
C LYS A 92 15.77 1.59 4.29
N GLN A 93 15.68 2.76 3.64
CA GLN A 93 14.46 3.56 3.67
C GLN A 93 13.31 2.90 2.89
N LYS A 94 13.59 2.26 1.75
CA LYS A 94 12.60 1.48 0.99
C LYS A 94 12.06 0.31 1.82
N LEU A 95 12.93 -0.48 2.44
CA LEU A 95 12.54 -1.61 3.29
C LEU A 95 11.70 -1.14 4.49
N ARG A 96 12.06 -0.03 5.12
CA ARG A 96 11.24 0.58 6.19
C ARG A 96 9.85 0.97 5.72
N ALA A 97 9.72 1.52 4.51
CA ALA A 97 8.41 1.83 3.93
C ALA A 97 7.60 0.57 3.64
N GLN A 98 8.24 -0.48 3.14
CA GLN A 98 7.61 -1.78 2.90
C GLN A 98 7.10 -2.41 4.19
N VAL A 99 7.90 -2.40 5.27
CA VAL A 99 7.46 -2.88 6.59
C VAL A 99 6.20 -2.14 7.05
N ARG A 100 6.19 -0.81 6.95
CA ARG A 100 4.98 -0.01 7.31
C ARG A 100 3.76 -0.42 6.49
N ARG A 101 3.92 -0.60 5.17
CA ARG A 101 2.85 -1.05 4.27
C ARG A 101 2.33 -2.43 4.65
N LEU A 102 3.22 -3.40 4.90
CA LEU A 102 2.86 -4.76 5.27
C LEU A 102 2.15 -4.82 6.63
N CYS A 103 2.54 -3.98 7.59
CA CYS A 103 1.84 -3.87 8.87
C CYS A 103 0.42 -3.34 8.69
N GLN A 104 0.23 -2.32 7.83
CA GLN A 104 -1.11 -1.79 7.51
C GLN A 104 -1.98 -2.82 6.81
N GLU A 105 -1.42 -3.55 5.84
CA GLU A 105 -2.12 -4.62 5.13
C GLU A 105 -2.50 -5.76 6.08
N ASN A 106 -1.60 -6.17 6.97
CA ASN A 106 -1.91 -7.16 8.00
C ASN A 106 -3.04 -6.71 8.93
N GLN A 107 -3.03 -5.45 9.35
CA GLN A 107 -4.10 -4.91 10.17
C GLN A 107 -5.43 -4.93 9.40
N TRP A 108 -5.42 -4.48 8.15
CA TRP A 108 -6.60 -4.48 7.30
C TRP A 108 -7.16 -5.89 7.09
N LEU A 109 -6.31 -6.89 6.85
CA LEU A 109 -6.73 -8.29 6.72
C LEU A 109 -7.32 -8.86 8.01
N ARG A 110 -6.78 -8.46 9.19
CA ARG A 110 -7.36 -8.85 10.48
C ARG A 110 -8.74 -8.25 10.68
N ASP A 111 -8.93 -6.99 10.31
CA ASP A 111 -10.22 -6.31 10.41
C ASP A 111 -11.26 -6.92 9.45
N GLU A 112 -10.86 -7.25 8.22
CA GLU A 112 -11.72 -7.91 7.24
C GLU A 112 -12.11 -9.33 7.67
N LEU A 113 -11.16 -10.09 8.25
CA LEU A 113 -11.42 -11.40 8.82
C LEU A 113 -12.43 -11.31 9.98
N ALA A 114 -12.22 -10.38 10.92
CA ALA A 114 -13.16 -10.15 12.02
C ALA A 114 -14.56 -9.77 11.52
N GLY A 115 -14.64 -8.91 10.50
CA GLY A 115 -15.91 -8.53 9.86
C GLY A 115 -16.62 -9.72 9.22
N THR A 116 -15.88 -10.63 8.58
CA THR A 116 -16.45 -11.85 7.98
C THR A 116 -16.93 -12.83 9.05
N GLN A 117 -16.15 -13.01 10.12
CA GLN A 117 -16.53 -13.85 11.26
C GLN A 117 -17.82 -13.36 11.93
N HIS A 118 -17.98 -12.04 12.10
CA HIS A 118 -19.20 -11.46 12.66
C HIS A 118 -20.43 -11.71 11.77
N LYS A 119 -20.27 -11.58 10.45
CA LYS A 119 -21.34 -11.89 9.49
C LYS A 119 -21.73 -13.37 9.53
N LEU A 120 -20.75 -14.27 9.61
CA LEU A 120 -20.96 -15.70 9.74
C LEU A 120 -21.75 -16.03 11.01
N GLN A 121 -21.31 -15.53 12.17
CA GLN A 121 -21.98 -15.75 13.45
C GLN A 121 -23.45 -15.29 13.43
N ARG A 122 -23.72 -14.12 12.82
CA ARG A 122 -25.11 -13.64 12.66
C ARG A 122 -25.92 -14.55 11.75
N SER A 123 -25.33 -15.05 10.65
CA SER A 123 -26.01 -16.00 9.77
C SER A 123 -26.33 -17.31 10.50
N GLU A 124 -25.41 -17.82 11.31
CA GLU A 124 -25.61 -19.03 12.11
C GLU A 124 -26.75 -18.85 13.13
N GLN A 125 -26.80 -17.69 13.81
CA GLN A 125 -27.90 -17.34 14.71
C GLN A 125 -29.25 -17.30 13.99
N ASN A 126 -29.30 -16.67 12.80
CA ASN A 126 -30.53 -16.61 12.01
C ASN A 126 -30.98 -18.00 11.55
N VAL A 127 -30.05 -18.87 11.13
CA VAL A 127 -30.36 -20.25 10.74
C VAL A 127 -30.96 -21.02 11.92
N ALA A 128 -30.38 -20.91 13.13
CA ALA A 128 -30.91 -21.57 14.31
C ALA A 128 -32.34 -21.10 14.66
N GLN A 129 -32.62 -19.79 14.56
CA GLN A 129 -33.96 -19.24 14.76
C GLN A 129 -34.96 -19.78 13.73
N LEU A 130 -34.60 -19.76 12.45
CA LEU A 130 -35.45 -20.28 11.37
C LEU A 130 -35.70 -21.79 11.52
N GLU A 131 -34.72 -22.57 11.99
CA GLU A 131 -34.90 -24.00 12.27
C GLU A 131 -35.90 -24.25 13.41
N GLU A 132 -35.93 -23.40 14.43
CA GLU A 132 -36.91 -23.47 15.52
C GLU A 132 -38.31 -23.09 15.04
N GLU A 133 -38.44 -21.98 14.30
CA GLU A 133 -39.70 -21.55 13.71
C GLU A 133 -40.28 -22.62 12.76
N LYS A 134 -39.43 -23.22 11.92
CA LYS A 134 -39.80 -24.33 11.04
C LYS A 134 -40.37 -25.51 11.84
N LYS A 135 -39.69 -25.93 12.91
CA LYS A 135 -40.18 -27.01 13.79
C LYS A 135 -41.51 -26.65 14.44
N HIS A 136 -41.68 -25.41 14.89
CA HIS A 136 -42.93 -24.92 15.47
C HIS A 136 -44.08 -24.94 14.45
N LEU A 137 -43.84 -24.45 13.23
CA LEU A 137 -44.83 -24.47 12.15
C LEU A 137 -45.18 -25.89 11.72
N GLU A 138 -44.20 -26.80 11.65
CA GLU A 138 -44.43 -28.22 11.37
C GLU A 138 -45.32 -28.86 12.45
N PHE A 139 -45.08 -28.55 13.73
CA PHE A 139 -45.93 -29.01 14.83
C PHE A 139 -47.36 -28.45 14.72
N MET A 140 -47.54 -27.17 14.46
CA MET A 140 -48.87 -26.56 14.27
C MET A 140 -49.61 -27.15 13.07
N ASN A 141 -48.89 -27.49 12.00
CA ASN A 141 -49.49 -28.16 10.84
C ASN A 141 -49.94 -29.59 11.18
N GLN A 142 -49.20 -30.31 12.03
CA GLN A 142 -49.61 -31.64 12.51
C GLN A 142 -50.87 -31.58 13.38
N ILE A 143 -50.99 -30.59 14.28
CA ILE A 143 -52.21 -30.40 15.09
C ILE A 143 -53.41 -30.17 14.19
N LYS A 144 -53.31 -29.25 13.23
CA LYS A 144 -54.41 -28.96 12.30
C LYS A 144 -54.85 -30.21 11.53
N LYS A 145 -53.91 -31.02 11.05
CA LYS A 145 -54.21 -32.29 10.37
C LYS A 145 -54.96 -33.28 11.27
N LEU A 146 -54.58 -33.39 12.54
CA LEU A 146 -55.28 -34.26 13.50
C LEU A 146 -56.69 -33.74 13.79
N ASP A 147 -56.88 -32.43 13.95
CA ASP A 147 -58.22 -31.83 14.15
C ASP A 147 -59.12 -32.05 12.91
N ASP A 148 -58.56 -31.95 11.70
CA ASP A 148 -59.25 -32.25 10.44
C ASP A 148 -59.62 -33.74 10.33
N ASP A 149 -58.75 -34.66 10.76
CA ASP A 149 -59.00 -36.12 10.76
C ASP A 149 -59.97 -36.58 11.87
N VAL A 150 -60.09 -35.83 12.98
CA VAL A 150 -61.00 -36.12 14.11
C VAL A 150 -62.43 -35.63 13.86
N SER A 151 -62.68 -34.80 12.84
CA SER A 151 -64.04 -34.55 12.36
C SER A 151 -64.47 -35.69 11.43
N PRO A 152 -65.28 -36.67 11.88
CA PRO A 152 -65.71 -37.75 11.01
C PRO A 152 -66.60 -37.14 9.94
N SER A 153 -66.20 -37.26 8.68
CA SER A 153 -67.17 -37.23 7.60
C SER A 153 -67.98 -38.53 7.66
N GLU A 154 -69.04 -38.52 8.47
CA GLU A 154 -70.22 -39.36 8.23
C GLU A 154 -71.32 -38.51 7.57
N GLU A 155 -71.89 -39.09 6.52
CA GLU A 155 -72.78 -38.49 5.52
C GLU A 155 -74.23 -38.20 5.97
N LYS A 156 -74.90 -37.32 5.19
CA LYS A 156 -76.36 -37.01 5.11
C LYS A 156 -76.94 -36.18 6.28
N ASN A 157 -77.75 -35.13 6.12
CA ASN A 157 -78.77 -34.83 5.12
C ASN A 157 -79.18 -33.34 5.26
N GLN A 158 -79.37 -32.64 4.14
CA GLN A 158 -80.27 -31.48 3.92
C GLN A 158 -80.27 -30.27 4.89
N SER A 159 -79.79 -29.12 4.39
CA SER A 159 -80.57 -27.86 4.33
C SER A 159 -79.81 -26.87 3.42
N SER A 160 -80.19 -26.77 2.15
CA SER A 160 -80.95 -25.62 1.62
C SER A 160 -80.28 -24.25 1.82
N GLY A 161 -79.56 -23.83 0.79
CA GLY A 161 -79.78 -22.51 0.18
C GLY A 161 -78.84 -21.38 0.58
N GLY A 162 -78.03 -20.94 -0.39
CA GLY A 162 -77.51 -19.56 -0.41
C GLY A 162 -76.21 -19.43 -1.20
N GLY A 163 -76.31 -18.78 -2.37
CA GLY A 163 -75.28 -18.21 -3.25
C GLY A 163 -73.80 -18.40 -2.89
N GLY A 164 -72.96 -18.87 -3.79
CA GLY A 164 -72.75 -18.21 -5.07
C GLY A 164 -71.67 -17.13 -4.89
N ASP A 165 -70.43 -17.54 -5.17
CA ASP A 165 -69.29 -16.70 -5.58
C ASP A 165 -68.78 -15.63 -4.60
N SER A 166 -67.67 -15.92 -3.93
CA SER A 166 -66.76 -14.90 -3.35
C SER A 166 -65.31 -15.37 -3.40
N SER A 167 -64.96 -16.11 -4.45
CA SER A 167 -63.58 -16.49 -4.74
C SER A 167 -63.04 -15.57 -5.83
N LYS A 168 -62.75 -14.29 -5.51
CA LYS A 168 -61.85 -13.45 -6.34
C LYS A 168 -61.50 -12.02 -5.91
N ASP A 169 -61.83 -11.54 -4.71
CA ASP A 169 -61.65 -10.10 -4.40
C ASP A 169 -60.59 -9.76 -3.33
N SER A 170 -59.56 -10.61 -3.17
CA SER A 170 -58.44 -10.33 -2.24
C SER A 170 -57.09 -10.76 -2.85
N LEU A 171 -56.87 -10.39 -4.12
CA LEU A 171 -55.61 -10.62 -4.83
C LEU A 171 -55.08 -9.39 -5.58
N ASP A 172 -55.66 -8.21 -5.41
CA ASP A 172 -55.31 -7.02 -6.21
C ASP A 172 -54.43 -5.97 -5.49
N ASP A 173 -53.95 -6.24 -4.26
CA ASP A 173 -53.11 -5.31 -3.50
C ASP A 173 -51.62 -5.75 -3.48
N LEU A 174 -51.11 -6.23 -4.62
CA LEU A 174 -49.73 -6.71 -4.78
C LEU A 174 -48.95 -6.06 -5.94
N PHE A 175 -49.38 -4.90 -6.43
CA PHE A 175 -48.56 -4.11 -7.35
C PHE A 175 -48.43 -2.68 -6.85
N PRO A 176 -47.21 -2.23 -6.47
CA PRO A 176 -46.95 -0.82 -6.23
C PRO A 176 -47.33 -0.02 -7.48
N ASN A 177 -48.26 0.91 -7.32
CA ASN A 177 -48.65 1.87 -8.34
C ASN A 177 -47.42 2.74 -8.67
N ASP A 178 -46.79 2.50 -9.82
CA ASP A 178 -45.65 3.26 -10.32
C ASP A 178 -46.07 3.88 -11.66
N ASP A 179 -46.78 5.01 -11.57
CA ASP A 179 -47.08 5.97 -12.64
C ASP A 179 -47.39 7.30 -11.90
N ASP A 180 -46.94 8.50 -12.26
CA ASP A 180 -46.67 9.04 -13.59
C ASP A 180 -45.88 10.39 -13.49
N GLN A 181 -45.32 10.78 -14.62
CA GLN A 181 -44.43 11.89 -14.97
C GLN A 181 -44.87 13.35 -14.66
N GLY A 182 -43.86 14.24 -14.61
CA GLY A 182 -43.95 15.70 -14.84
C GLY A 182 -42.55 16.37 -15.00
N PRO A 183 -42.39 17.51 -15.71
CA PRO A 183 -41.62 17.55 -16.97
C PRO A 183 -40.27 18.31 -17.03
N ALA A 184 -39.41 17.84 -17.95
CA ALA A 184 -38.45 18.49 -18.87
C ALA A 184 -37.66 19.81 -18.54
N GLN A 185 -36.32 19.64 -18.43
CA GLN A 185 -35.19 20.39 -19.05
C GLN A 185 -34.66 21.73 -18.47
N PRO A 186 -33.37 22.14 -18.73
CA PRO A 186 -32.22 21.46 -19.36
C PRO A 186 -30.88 21.53 -18.55
N SER A 187 -29.83 20.93 -19.13
CA SER A 187 -28.39 21.16 -18.92
C SER A 187 -27.64 20.16 -18.03
N GLY A 188 -26.62 19.55 -18.66
CA GLY A 188 -25.86 18.42 -18.16
C GLY A 188 -24.90 18.77 -17.02
N GLU A 189 -24.24 17.70 -16.56
CA GLU A 189 -23.30 17.66 -15.44
C GLU A 189 -23.97 17.50 -14.06
N VAL A 190 -24.57 16.34 -13.77
CA VAL A 190 -24.51 15.63 -12.46
C VAL A 190 -25.48 14.42 -12.46
N ALA A 191 -25.19 13.39 -13.26
CA ALA A 191 -26.01 12.17 -13.30
C ALA A 191 -25.59 11.09 -12.27
N ALA A 192 -25.09 11.47 -11.08
CA ALA A 192 -24.64 10.50 -10.08
C ALA A 192 -24.97 10.86 -8.62
N GLN A 193 -25.95 11.74 -8.37
CA GLN A 193 -26.27 12.18 -6.99
C GLN A 193 -27.76 12.15 -6.63
N GLN A 194 -28.61 11.48 -7.42
CA GLN A 194 -30.01 11.26 -7.09
C GLN A 194 -30.31 9.76 -7.01
N GLY A 195 -30.18 9.24 -5.81
CA GLY A 195 -30.36 7.84 -5.45
C GLY A 195 -29.46 7.59 -4.25
N GLY A 196 -30.05 7.32 -3.08
CA GLY A 196 -29.40 7.28 -1.76
C GLY A 196 -28.29 6.23 -1.55
N TYR A 197 -27.63 5.80 -2.63
CA TYR A 197 -26.41 5.00 -2.61
C TYR A 197 -25.24 5.89 -2.96
N GLU A 198 -24.59 6.47 -1.94
CA GLU A 198 -23.28 7.08 -2.13
C GLU A 198 -22.30 6.01 -2.63
N ILE A 199 -21.68 6.28 -3.78
CA ILE A 199 -20.62 5.42 -4.34
C ILE A 199 -19.50 5.33 -3.28
N PRO A 200 -19.11 4.11 -2.83
CA PRO A 200 -18.06 3.94 -1.84
C PRO A 200 -16.77 4.66 -2.25
N ALA A 201 -16.08 5.26 -1.27
CA ALA A 201 -14.85 6.03 -1.51
C ALA A 201 -13.84 5.26 -2.37
N ARG A 202 -13.73 3.95 -2.16
CA ARG A 202 -12.84 3.05 -2.92
C ARG A 202 -13.19 2.95 -4.41
N LEU A 203 -14.47 2.89 -4.77
CA LEU A 203 -14.91 2.88 -6.16
C LEU A 203 -14.65 4.23 -6.83
N ARG A 204 -14.87 5.33 -6.09
CA ARG A 204 -14.58 6.69 -6.57
C ARG A 204 -13.10 6.87 -6.89
N THR A 205 -12.21 6.37 -6.02
CA THR A 205 -10.77 6.39 -6.25
C THR A 205 -10.37 5.54 -7.46
N LEU A 206 -10.93 4.32 -7.59
CA LEU A 206 -10.67 3.45 -8.73
C LEU A 206 -11.11 4.07 -10.05
N HIS A 207 -12.30 4.66 -10.11
CA HIS A 207 -12.82 5.34 -11.29
C HIS A 207 -11.89 6.48 -11.74
N ASN A 208 -11.42 7.30 -10.79
CA ASN A 208 -10.50 8.39 -11.09
C ASN A 208 -9.15 7.90 -11.64
N LEU A 209 -8.64 6.78 -11.12
CA LEU A 209 -7.42 6.16 -11.63
C LEU A 209 -7.64 5.61 -13.05
N VAL A 210 -8.77 4.96 -13.33
CA VAL A 210 -9.07 4.46 -14.68
C VAL A 210 -9.15 5.61 -15.69
N ILE A 211 -9.78 6.75 -15.34
CA ILE A 211 -9.83 7.92 -16.22
C ILE A 211 -8.43 8.52 -16.47
N GLN A 212 -7.56 8.52 -15.46
CA GLN A 212 -6.22 9.11 -15.60
C GLN A 212 -5.26 8.29 -16.46
N TYR A 213 -5.51 6.99 -16.60
CA TYR A 213 -4.58 6.04 -17.24
C TYR A 213 -5.19 5.27 -18.42
N ALA A 214 -6.41 5.60 -18.85
CA ALA A 214 -7.04 5.15 -20.10
C ALA A 214 -6.95 6.25 -21.17
#